data_AF-W2P3R0-F1
#
_entry.id   AF-W2P3R0-F1
#
_cell.length_a   1.000
_cell.length_b   1.000
_cell.length_c   1.000
_cell.angle_alpha   90.00
_cell.angle_beta   90.00
_cell.angle_gamma   90.00
#
_symmetry.space_group_name_H-M   'P 1'
#
loop_
_entity.id
_entity.type
_entity.pdbx_description
1 polymer ?
#
loop_
_entity_poly.entity_id
_entity_poly.type
_entity_poly.pdbx_seq_one_letter_code
_entity_poly.pdbx_strand_id
1 'polypeptide(L)'
;MSTLLLWLVTALVALVQATAAPLQVLENGTTYWPSLRFHFTVKRSSMKVHGKAEFTVLANPVVLHDDTTSVLYDTVATFTEDSTIFNYTMVNGVSYLTRSYIDDSNATSVQCYESGILPSINSIIAGLTEASPVSSISTSFGSFVECSSKDQFEVSVNGVPFGLCYEGYSGFTMYGADMDINVEYLSSSDEIHTPVLDENSVKCDALATSYSVTSLGKSLLTGQPIPIESARMLKAEFGFSLDTSPCSCKSTPRPCIFIHGQGIKQEMAENQDSFPTRYWGNMTDHAPCCTTIKFAVLNTVNNSWTDDIQQQKVCDRALAVSDTSIKSRISDTIIITHSMGALMLGGAIASGKCSLAPSTTWISTGAPMRGSMGSDYLQGSCEGETNRVMEKVANITGRCPVSTAIRSLAYEDGDYASVKLNRAYKEAQEIYRTHVKAAMCSYKHSGLISNYQWQFWLLGKVVPHKSPQNDGMVEFHSCAGGFPESKFGNNYRDQFYVTKLNHFDVAFQSGDALLDEAKMPMKWFECLL
;
A
#
# COMPACT_ATOMS: atom_id res chain seq x y z
N MET A 1 -52.22 -52.44 -24.69
CA MET A 1 -51.58 -53.68 -25.20
C MET A 1 -50.23 -53.26 -25.75
N SER A 2 -49.06 -53.76 -25.38
CA SER A 2 -48.64 -54.77 -24.41
C SER A 2 -47.10 -54.60 -24.33
N THR A 3 -46.53 -54.60 -23.11
CA THR A 3 -45.28 -55.31 -22.67
C THR A 3 -43.98 -55.16 -23.49
N LEU A 4 -42.76 -55.09 -22.96
CA LEU A 4 -42.16 -55.15 -21.63
C LEU A 4 -40.67 -54.76 -21.81
N LEU A 5 -40.15 -53.94 -20.90
CA LEU A 5 -38.88 -54.08 -20.17
C LEU A 5 -37.71 -54.92 -20.76
N LEU A 6 -36.50 -54.33 -20.87
CA LEU A 6 -35.32 -54.83 -20.15
C LEU A 6 -34.18 -53.79 -20.14
N TRP A 7 -33.61 -53.60 -18.95
CA TRP A 7 -32.47 -52.74 -18.64
C TRP A 7 -31.15 -53.40 -19.03
N LEU A 8 -30.20 -52.61 -19.55
CA LEU A 8 -28.77 -52.94 -19.55
C LEU A 8 -27.98 -51.62 -19.45
N VAL A 9 -27.52 -51.32 -18.24
CA VAL A 9 -26.52 -50.29 -17.96
C VAL A 9 -25.16 -50.90 -18.23
N THR A 10 -24.52 -50.52 -19.33
CA THR A 10 -23.11 -50.83 -19.59
C THR A 10 -22.25 -49.68 -19.08
N ALA A 11 -21.57 -49.92 -17.96
CA ALA A 11 -20.49 -49.07 -17.48
C ALA A 11 -19.28 -49.22 -18.40
N LEU A 12 -18.96 -48.18 -19.18
CA LEU A 12 -17.67 -48.05 -19.85
C LEU A 12 -16.64 -47.52 -18.84
N VAL A 13 -15.83 -48.42 -18.31
CA VAL A 13 -14.57 -48.07 -17.65
C VAL A 13 -13.57 -47.77 -18.75
N ALA A 14 -13.32 -46.49 -19.02
CA ALA A 14 -12.15 -46.08 -19.79
C ALA A 14 -10.93 -46.16 -18.86
N LEU A 15 -10.14 -47.24 -18.99
CA LEU A 15 -8.76 -47.24 -18.50
C LEU A 15 -7.98 -46.21 -19.32
N VAL A 16 -7.75 -45.03 -18.76
CA VAL A 16 -6.68 -44.15 -19.23
C VAL A 16 -5.39 -44.72 -18.65
N GLN A 17 -4.63 -45.45 -19.47
CA GLN A 17 -3.23 -45.72 -19.17
C GLN A 17 -2.50 -44.37 -19.17
N ALA A 18 -2.15 -43.87 -17.99
CA ALA A 18 -1.15 -42.84 -17.85
C ALA A 18 0.17 -43.40 -18.39
N THR A 19 0.49 -43.06 -19.63
CA THR A 19 1.84 -43.22 -20.14
C THR A 19 2.68 -42.17 -19.44
N ALA A 20 3.39 -42.60 -18.38
CA ALA A 20 4.51 -41.83 -17.87
C ALA A 20 5.54 -41.75 -19.00
N ALA A 21 5.50 -40.66 -19.77
CA ALA A 21 6.63 -40.29 -20.60
C ALA A 21 7.82 -40.10 -19.64
N PRO A 22 8.97 -40.77 -19.86
CA PRO A 22 10.15 -40.50 -19.05
C PRO A 22 10.50 -39.03 -19.26
N LEU A 23 10.55 -38.26 -18.17
CA LEU A 23 11.26 -36.99 -18.13
C LEU A 23 12.64 -37.25 -18.76
N GLN A 24 12.90 -36.63 -19.91
CA GLN A 24 14.24 -36.58 -20.44
C GLN A 24 15.11 -35.92 -19.37
N VAL A 25 15.98 -36.74 -18.77
CA VAL A 25 17.08 -36.28 -17.95
C VAL A 25 17.77 -35.17 -18.71
N LEU A 26 17.81 -33.98 -18.11
CA LEU A 26 18.51 -32.81 -18.63
C LEU A 26 20.03 -33.03 -18.49
N GLU A 27 20.56 -34.02 -19.21
CA GLU A 27 21.99 -34.29 -19.37
C GLU A 27 22.53 -33.40 -20.50
N ASN A 28 22.76 -32.12 -20.20
CA ASN A 28 23.90 -31.36 -20.75
C ASN A 28 23.98 -29.97 -20.11
N GLY A 29 25.15 -29.68 -19.54
CA GLY A 29 25.48 -28.43 -18.85
C GLY A 29 25.63 -27.23 -19.79
N THR A 30 24.51 -26.69 -20.27
CA THR A 30 24.41 -25.32 -20.78
C THR A 30 23.30 -24.59 -20.04
N THR A 31 23.67 -23.47 -19.44
CA THR A 31 22.88 -22.53 -18.62
C THR A 31 21.62 -22.04 -19.33
N TYR A 32 20.50 -22.74 -19.15
CA TYR A 32 19.18 -22.24 -19.54
C TYR A 32 18.48 -21.69 -18.29
N TRP A 33 18.17 -20.40 -18.30
CA TRP A 33 17.29 -19.80 -17.31
C TRP A 33 15.86 -20.20 -17.66
N PRO A 34 15.10 -20.83 -16.75
CA PRO A 34 13.72 -21.21 -17.04
C PRO A 34 12.78 -20.00 -16.91
N SER A 35 11.66 -20.06 -17.63
CA SER A 35 10.50 -19.25 -17.28
C SER A 35 9.96 -19.70 -15.92
N LEU A 36 9.42 -18.77 -15.16
CA LEU A 36 8.93 -18.98 -13.80
C LEU A 36 7.45 -18.67 -13.73
N ARG A 37 6.71 -19.46 -12.95
CA ARG A 37 5.34 -19.15 -12.53
C ARG A 37 5.35 -18.85 -11.05
N PHE A 38 5.03 -17.61 -10.70
CA PHE A 38 4.83 -17.21 -9.31
C PHE A 38 3.34 -17.25 -8.99
N HIS A 39 2.95 -18.13 -8.09
CA HIS A 39 1.61 -18.20 -7.52
C HIS A 39 1.62 -17.55 -6.13
N PHE A 40 0.84 -16.48 -5.98
CA PHE A 40 0.73 -15.71 -4.74
C PHE A 40 -0.55 -16.08 -4.00
N THR A 41 -0.43 -16.32 -2.70
CA THR A 41 -1.56 -16.56 -1.79
C THR A 41 -1.53 -15.52 -0.67
N VAL A 42 -2.34 -14.47 -0.80
CA VAL A 42 -2.45 -13.35 0.14
C VAL A 42 -3.35 -13.73 1.31
N LYS A 43 -2.86 -13.51 2.53
CA LYS A 43 -3.54 -13.85 3.80
C LYS A 43 -4.31 -12.67 4.39
N ARG A 44 -3.85 -11.42 4.20
CA ARG A 44 -4.53 -10.21 4.70
C ARG A 44 -5.50 -9.63 3.65
N SER A 45 -6.72 -9.30 4.08
CA SER A 45 -7.77 -8.75 3.21
C SER A 45 -7.40 -7.39 2.57
N SER A 46 -6.67 -6.54 3.30
CA SER A 46 -6.20 -5.23 2.82
C SER A 46 -5.16 -5.31 1.69
N MET A 47 -4.57 -6.49 1.47
CA MET A 47 -3.52 -6.72 0.48
C MET A 47 -4.04 -7.40 -0.80
N LYS A 48 -5.37 -7.63 -0.89
CA LYS A 48 -5.98 -8.27 -2.06
C LYS A 48 -5.80 -7.41 -3.31
N VAL A 49 -5.45 -8.07 -4.42
CA VAL A 49 -5.27 -7.42 -5.73
C VAL A 49 -6.51 -7.68 -6.57
N HIS A 50 -7.19 -6.61 -7.01
CA HIS A 50 -8.50 -6.73 -7.70
C HIS A 50 -9.51 -7.59 -6.91
N GLY A 51 -9.51 -7.47 -5.58
CA GLY A 51 -10.37 -8.26 -4.69
C GLY A 51 -9.98 -9.74 -4.57
N LYS A 52 -8.92 -10.20 -5.25
CA LYS A 52 -8.45 -11.59 -5.24
C LYS A 52 -7.34 -11.77 -4.21
N ALA A 53 -7.44 -12.85 -3.44
CA ALA A 53 -6.38 -13.29 -2.53
C ALA A 53 -5.34 -14.17 -3.25
N GLU A 54 -5.73 -14.83 -4.34
CA GLU A 54 -4.86 -15.69 -5.12
C GLU A 54 -4.70 -15.14 -6.54
N PHE A 55 -3.46 -15.10 -7.01
CA PHE A 55 -3.16 -14.69 -8.38
C PHE A 55 -1.82 -15.25 -8.84
N THR A 56 -1.56 -15.16 -10.14
CA THR A 56 -0.36 -15.70 -10.77
C THR A 56 0.33 -14.64 -11.61
N VAL A 57 1.66 -14.61 -11.53
CA VAL A 57 2.53 -13.81 -12.38
C VAL A 57 3.43 -14.77 -13.15
N LEU A 58 3.40 -14.69 -14.48
CA LEU A 58 4.33 -15.40 -15.34
C LEU A 58 5.55 -14.53 -15.57
N ALA A 59 6.73 -15.13 -15.58
CA ALA A 59 7.98 -14.43 -15.73
C ALA A 59 8.92 -15.15 -16.70
N ASN A 60 9.43 -14.43 -17.70
CA ASN A 60 10.38 -14.96 -18.69
C ASN A 60 11.76 -14.31 -18.50
N PRO A 61 12.85 -15.10 -18.53
CA PRO A 61 14.19 -14.56 -18.33
C PRO A 61 14.69 -13.81 -19.56
N VAL A 62 15.27 -12.65 -19.31
CA VAL A 62 16.02 -11.82 -20.24
C VAL A 62 17.48 -11.86 -19.80
N VAL A 63 18.30 -12.56 -20.58
CA VAL A 63 19.70 -12.85 -20.26
C VAL A 63 20.55 -12.45 -21.46
N LEU A 64 21.64 -11.73 -21.22
CA LEU A 64 22.59 -11.39 -22.27
C LEU A 64 23.39 -12.64 -22.64
N HIS A 65 23.61 -12.89 -23.94
CA HIS A 65 24.26 -14.11 -24.44
C HIS A 65 25.61 -14.44 -23.78
N ASP A 66 26.34 -13.43 -23.31
CA ASP A 66 27.68 -13.57 -22.73
C ASP A 66 27.70 -13.54 -21.18
N ASP A 67 26.57 -13.21 -20.52
CA ASP A 67 26.47 -13.15 -19.06
C ASP A 67 25.53 -14.25 -18.55
N THR A 68 26.10 -15.29 -17.93
CA THR A 68 25.32 -16.41 -17.37
C THR A 68 24.90 -16.18 -15.92
N THR A 69 25.21 -15.02 -15.35
CA THR A 69 25.06 -14.70 -13.93
C THR A 69 24.16 -13.51 -13.66
N SER A 70 23.91 -12.65 -14.66
CA SER A 70 22.91 -11.59 -14.54
C SER A 70 21.63 -11.95 -15.27
N VAL A 71 20.51 -11.71 -14.61
CA VAL A 71 19.18 -11.97 -15.18
C VAL A 71 18.24 -10.80 -14.88
N LEU A 72 17.39 -10.51 -15.84
CA LEU A 72 16.17 -9.73 -15.65
C LEU A 72 14.99 -10.64 -15.99
N TYR A 73 13.84 -10.47 -15.37
CA TYR A 73 12.64 -11.17 -15.78
C TYR A 73 11.59 -10.19 -16.30
N ASP A 74 11.14 -10.44 -17.52
CA ASP A 74 9.93 -9.84 -18.07
C ASP A 74 8.72 -10.55 -17.47
N THR A 75 7.67 -9.82 -17.14
CA THR A 75 6.55 -10.37 -16.36
C THR A 75 5.21 -10.03 -16.96
N VAL A 76 4.23 -10.91 -16.81
CA VAL A 76 2.83 -10.63 -17.12
C VAL A 76 1.89 -11.21 -16.07
N ALA A 77 0.87 -10.44 -15.70
CA ALA A 77 -0.24 -10.91 -14.90
C ALA A 77 -1.55 -10.29 -15.39
N THR A 78 -2.61 -11.10 -15.37
CA THR A 78 -3.92 -10.74 -15.89
C THR A 78 -4.97 -10.83 -14.80
N PHE A 79 -5.77 -9.78 -14.67
CA PHE A 79 -6.90 -9.72 -13.77
C PHE A 79 -8.17 -9.39 -14.54
N THR A 80 -9.28 -9.94 -14.11
CA THR A 80 -10.61 -9.58 -14.61
C THR A 80 -11.41 -9.06 -13.43
N GLU A 81 -11.88 -7.83 -13.55
CA GLU A 81 -12.75 -7.16 -12.59
C GLU A 81 -13.95 -6.61 -13.36
N ASP A 82 -15.13 -7.06 -12.98
CA ASP A 82 -16.38 -6.85 -13.72
C ASP A 82 -16.23 -7.24 -15.22
N SER A 83 -16.38 -6.27 -16.13
CA SER A 83 -16.25 -6.44 -17.58
C SER A 83 -14.90 -5.96 -18.13
N THR A 84 -13.94 -5.63 -17.25
CA THR A 84 -12.64 -5.06 -17.61
C THR A 84 -11.51 -6.06 -17.33
N ILE A 85 -10.63 -6.23 -18.30
CA ILE A 85 -9.40 -7.01 -18.18
C ILE A 85 -8.24 -6.04 -17.97
N PHE A 86 -7.46 -6.31 -16.92
CA PHE A 86 -6.26 -5.57 -16.56
C PHE A 86 -5.05 -6.48 -16.79
N ASN A 87 -4.15 -6.07 -17.68
CA ASN A 87 -2.87 -6.73 -17.89
C ASN A 87 -1.75 -5.84 -17.34
N TYR A 88 -0.97 -6.40 -16.43
CA TYR A 88 0.24 -5.79 -15.91
C TYR A 88 1.43 -6.47 -16.54
N THR A 89 2.18 -5.72 -17.35
CA THR A 89 3.31 -6.26 -18.11
C THR A 89 4.57 -5.48 -17.79
N MET A 90 5.68 -6.18 -17.54
CA MET A 90 7.02 -5.59 -17.48
C MET A 90 7.85 -6.19 -18.61
N VAL A 91 8.43 -5.33 -19.45
CA VAL A 91 9.31 -5.74 -20.56
C VAL A 91 10.58 -4.89 -20.54
N ASN A 92 11.74 -5.54 -20.50
CA ASN A 92 13.05 -4.92 -20.36
C ASN A 92 13.12 -3.91 -19.21
N GLY A 93 12.46 -4.24 -18.10
CA GLY A 93 12.42 -3.42 -16.90
C GLY A 93 11.45 -2.24 -16.97
N VAL A 94 10.76 -2.04 -18.09
CA VAL A 94 9.72 -1.01 -18.25
C VAL A 94 8.36 -1.63 -18.00
N SER A 95 7.53 -0.95 -17.21
CA SER A 95 6.25 -1.48 -16.74
C SER A 95 5.06 -0.77 -17.39
N TYR A 96 4.03 -1.55 -17.72
CA TYR A 96 2.82 -1.14 -18.43
C TYR A 96 1.56 -1.68 -17.75
N LEU A 97 0.48 -0.89 -17.81
CA LEU A 97 -0.87 -1.33 -17.51
C LEU A 97 -1.72 -1.20 -18.77
N THR A 98 -2.25 -2.32 -19.25
CA THR A 98 -3.23 -2.37 -20.33
C THR A 98 -4.60 -2.66 -19.77
N ARG A 99 -5.59 -1.87 -20.15
CA ARG A 99 -7.01 -2.14 -19.87
C ARG A 99 -7.73 -2.44 -21.17
N SER A 100 -8.50 -3.51 -21.18
CA SER A 100 -9.40 -3.86 -22.28
C SER A 100 -10.78 -4.23 -21.73
N TYR A 101 -11.82 -4.07 -22.54
CA TYR A 101 -13.19 -4.45 -22.16
C TYR A 101 -13.58 -5.73 -22.88
N ILE A 102 -14.25 -6.64 -22.15
CA ILE A 102 -14.68 -7.94 -22.70
C ILE A 102 -15.60 -7.75 -23.91
N ASP A 103 -16.47 -6.73 -23.87
CA ASP A 103 -17.48 -6.46 -24.90
C ASP A 103 -17.01 -5.49 -26.00
N ASP A 104 -15.83 -4.87 -25.85
CA ASP A 104 -15.25 -3.96 -26.84
C ASP A 104 -13.71 -4.06 -26.83
N SER A 105 -13.19 -5.01 -27.62
CA SER A 105 -11.76 -5.23 -27.78
C SER A 105 -11.01 -4.06 -28.45
N ASN A 106 -11.72 -3.09 -29.05
CA ASN A 106 -11.09 -1.91 -29.64
C ASN A 106 -10.88 -0.78 -28.61
N ALA A 107 -11.62 -0.81 -27.49
CA ALA A 107 -11.45 0.13 -26.38
C ALA A 107 -10.28 -0.32 -25.46
N THR A 108 -9.08 -0.40 -26.02
CA THR A 108 -7.86 -0.65 -25.24
C THR A 108 -7.21 0.66 -24.82
N SER A 109 -6.70 0.71 -23.60
CA SER A 109 -5.85 1.81 -23.14
C SER A 109 -4.60 1.25 -22.51
N VAL A 110 -3.45 1.84 -22.87
CA VAL A 110 -2.14 1.47 -22.35
C VAL A 110 -1.54 2.70 -21.68
N GLN A 111 -1.01 2.52 -20.47
CA GLN A 111 -0.32 3.57 -19.75
C GLN A 111 0.92 3.03 -19.04
N CYS A 112 1.88 3.92 -18.78
CA CYS A 112 3.02 3.61 -17.92
C CYS A 112 2.54 3.19 -16.54
N TYR A 113 3.22 2.20 -15.98
CA TYR A 113 2.87 1.61 -14.71
C TYR A 113 4.07 1.68 -13.76
N GLU A 114 4.13 2.72 -12.93
CA GLU A 114 5.21 2.90 -11.95
C GLU A 114 4.89 2.31 -10.56
N SER A 115 3.81 1.54 -10.46
CA SER A 115 3.25 1.18 -9.16
C SER A 115 3.59 -0.24 -8.70
N GLY A 116 3.36 -0.51 -7.41
CA GLY A 116 3.66 -1.78 -6.72
C GLY A 116 2.45 -2.68 -6.46
N ILE A 117 1.51 -2.80 -7.41
CA ILE A 117 0.30 -3.67 -7.30
C ILE A 117 0.73 -5.08 -7.13
N LEU A 118 1.64 -5.48 -8.02
CA LEU A 118 2.18 -6.79 -8.06
C LEU A 118 3.52 -6.77 -7.37
N PRO A 119 3.84 -7.86 -6.66
CA PRO A 119 5.18 -8.12 -6.18
C PRO A 119 6.17 -7.95 -7.34
N SER A 120 7.17 -7.10 -7.15
CA SER A 120 8.23 -6.97 -8.15
C SER A 120 9.03 -8.27 -8.17
N ILE A 121 8.83 -9.07 -9.22
CA ILE A 121 9.54 -10.35 -9.40
C ILE A 121 11.06 -10.11 -9.39
N ASN A 122 11.52 -9.02 -9.99
CA ASN A 122 12.93 -8.63 -9.98
C ASN A 122 13.43 -8.24 -8.57
N SER A 123 12.57 -7.74 -7.68
CA SER A 123 12.93 -7.58 -6.26
C SER A 123 13.00 -8.91 -5.53
N ILE A 124 12.14 -9.88 -5.86
CA ILE A 124 12.21 -11.24 -5.31
C ILE A 124 13.54 -11.91 -5.72
N ILE A 125 13.95 -11.76 -6.99
CA ILE A 125 15.23 -12.26 -7.49
C ILE A 125 16.42 -11.67 -6.73
N ALA A 126 16.39 -10.35 -6.47
CA ALA A 126 17.40 -9.71 -5.64
C ALA A 126 17.42 -10.31 -4.22
N GLY A 127 16.26 -10.49 -3.59
CA GLY A 127 16.16 -11.12 -2.26
C GLY A 127 16.67 -12.56 -2.22
N LEU A 128 16.38 -13.37 -3.25
CA LEU A 128 16.87 -14.75 -3.36
C LEU A 128 18.40 -14.83 -3.48
N THR A 129 19.03 -13.78 -4.00
CA THR A 129 20.49 -13.69 -4.08
C THR A 129 21.14 -13.50 -2.71
N GLU A 130 20.41 -12.90 -1.77
CA GLU A 130 20.80 -12.65 -0.38
C GLU A 130 20.31 -13.74 0.59
N ALA A 131 19.71 -14.82 0.06
CA ALA A 131 19.19 -15.92 0.85
C ALA A 131 20.26 -16.52 1.77
N SER A 132 19.88 -16.79 3.01
CA SER A 132 20.77 -17.35 4.03
C SER A 132 20.23 -18.70 4.53
N PRO A 133 21.04 -19.77 4.59
CA PRO A 133 20.57 -21.08 5.01
C PRO A 133 20.17 -21.10 6.49
N VAL A 134 19.09 -21.81 6.82
CA VAL A 134 18.57 -21.97 8.19
C VAL A 134 18.29 -23.43 8.52
N SER A 135 18.34 -23.79 9.81
CA SER A 135 18.08 -25.16 10.26
C SER A 135 16.59 -25.53 10.29
N SER A 136 15.74 -24.52 10.49
CA SER A 136 14.30 -24.67 10.61
C SER A 136 13.62 -23.31 10.44
N ILE A 137 12.43 -23.34 9.87
CA ILE A 137 11.52 -22.19 9.82
C ILE A 137 10.40 -22.43 10.84
N SER A 138 10.30 -21.59 11.86
CA SER A 138 9.21 -21.61 12.84
C SER A 138 8.30 -20.39 12.67
N THR A 139 7.09 -20.48 13.20
CA THR A 139 6.18 -19.33 13.34
C THR A 139 6.25 -18.78 14.77
N SER A 140 5.74 -17.56 14.98
CA SER A 140 5.64 -16.95 16.31
C SER A 140 4.80 -17.77 17.32
N PHE A 141 4.02 -18.74 16.85
CA PHE A 141 3.23 -19.67 17.67
C PHE A 141 3.97 -20.97 18.00
N GLY A 142 5.24 -21.12 17.59
CA GLY A 142 6.04 -22.31 17.84
C GLY A 142 5.72 -23.50 16.93
N SER A 143 4.88 -23.32 15.91
CA SER A 143 4.73 -24.32 14.84
C SER A 143 5.89 -24.21 13.85
N PHE A 144 6.26 -25.33 13.23
CA PHE A 144 7.28 -25.36 12.19
C PHE A 144 6.65 -25.44 10.82
N VAL A 145 7.27 -24.79 9.84
CA VAL A 145 6.97 -25.00 8.42
C VAL A 145 7.59 -26.33 8.01
N GLU A 146 6.77 -27.26 7.55
CA GLU A 146 7.22 -28.56 7.07
C GLU A 146 7.73 -28.43 5.63
N CYS A 147 9.05 -28.34 5.44
CA CYS A 147 9.67 -28.45 4.13
C CYS A 147 9.92 -29.93 3.79
N SER A 148 9.56 -30.35 2.58
CA SER A 148 9.84 -31.70 2.07
C SER A 148 11.36 -31.96 1.94
N SER A 149 12.15 -30.91 1.70
CA SER A 149 13.60 -30.96 1.61
C SER A 149 14.27 -30.43 2.89
N LYS A 150 15.57 -30.71 3.03
CA LYS A 150 16.41 -30.12 4.09
C LYS A 150 16.95 -28.73 3.74
N ASP A 151 16.75 -28.27 2.50
CA ASP A 151 17.28 -27.01 2.01
C ASP A 151 16.28 -25.89 2.32
N GLN A 152 16.53 -25.21 3.44
CA GLN A 152 15.69 -24.14 3.96
C GLN A 152 16.50 -22.85 4.09
N PHE A 153 15.86 -21.71 3.79
CA PHE A 153 16.53 -20.42 3.78
C PHE A 153 15.66 -19.32 4.42
N GLU A 154 16.30 -18.32 5.01
CA GLU A 154 15.69 -17.01 5.27
C GLU A 154 15.94 -16.11 4.05
N VAL A 155 14.89 -15.42 3.62
CA VAL A 155 14.92 -14.48 2.50
C VAL A 155 14.20 -13.21 2.92
N SER A 156 14.73 -12.04 2.55
CA SER A 156 14.02 -10.77 2.69
C SER A 156 13.78 -10.16 1.31
N VAL A 157 12.56 -9.67 1.07
CA VAL A 157 12.22 -8.93 -0.15
C VAL A 157 11.71 -7.56 0.25
N ASN A 158 12.49 -6.51 -0.05
CA ASN A 158 12.18 -5.12 0.33
C ASN A 158 11.85 -4.95 1.82
N GLY A 159 12.55 -5.68 2.69
CA GLY A 159 12.35 -5.68 4.14
C GLY A 159 11.31 -6.69 4.65
N VAL A 160 10.49 -7.28 3.76
CA VAL A 160 9.52 -8.31 4.15
C VAL A 160 10.22 -9.67 4.28
N PRO A 161 10.21 -10.30 5.47
CA PRO A 161 10.91 -11.56 5.69
C PRO A 161 10.05 -12.77 5.28
N PHE A 162 10.72 -13.80 4.73
CA PHE A 162 10.15 -15.07 4.31
C PHE A 162 11.04 -16.23 4.74
N GLY A 163 10.41 -17.34 5.10
CA GLY A 163 11.08 -18.64 5.14
C GLY A 163 10.90 -19.35 3.80
N LEU A 164 11.97 -19.83 3.17
CA LEU A 164 11.95 -20.49 1.88
C LEU A 164 12.23 -21.98 2.03
N CYS A 165 11.33 -22.82 1.50
CA CYS A 165 11.55 -24.25 1.28
C CYS A 165 11.91 -24.50 -0.18
N TYR A 166 13.11 -25.03 -0.45
CA TYR A 166 13.53 -25.39 -1.81
C TYR A 166 13.17 -26.84 -2.14
N GLU A 167 12.60 -27.12 -3.31
CA GLU A 167 12.09 -28.45 -3.67
C GLU A 167 12.80 -29.05 -4.91
N GLY A 168 14.02 -28.61 -5.19
CA GLY A 168 14.78 -29.10 -6.34
C GLY A 168 14.12 -28.69 -7.64
N TYR A 169 13.87 -29.64 -8.54
CA TYR A 169 13.26 -29.39 -9.85
C TYR A 169 11.78 -29.00 -9.81
N SER A 170 11.10 -29.16 -8.68
CA SER A 170 9.70 -28.74 -8.52
C SER A 170 9.55 -27.24 -8.28
N GLY A 171 10.63 -26.54 -7.93
CA GLY A 171 10.60 -25.12 -7.60
C GLY A 171 10.90 -24.85 -6.12
N PHE A 172 10.26 -23.82 -5.58
CA PHE A 172 10.37 -23.45 -4.16
C PHE A 172 9.12 -22.71 -3.68
N THR A 173 8.87 -22.76 -2.38
CA THR A 173 7.83 -21.97 -1.72
C THR A 173 8.44 -21.02 -0.70
N MET A 174 8.03 -19.75 -0.74
CA MET A 174 8.33 -18.74 0.26
C MET A 174 7.11 -18.53 1.16
N TYR A 175 7.27 -18.77 2.46
CA TYR A 175 6.26 -18.59 3.48
C TYR A 175 6.44 -17.27 4.19
N GLY A 176 5.42 -16.41 4.14
CA GLY A 176 5.41 -15.09 4.73
C GLY A 176 4.27 -14.90 5.71
N ALA A 177 4.36 -13.87 6.56
CA ALA A 177 3.33 -13.59 7.56
C ALA A 177 1.99 -13.24 6.90
N ASP A 178 2.06 -12.48 5.80
CA ASP A 178 0.88 -11.91 5.14
C ASP A 178 0.60 -12.48 3.76
N MET A 179 1.54 -13.23 3.19
CA MET A 179 1.36 -13.95 1.93
C MET A 179 2.32 -15.14 1.84
N ASP A 180 1.97 -16.12 1.03
CA ASP A 180 2.88 -17.15 0.56
C ASP A 180 3.12 -16.99 -0.95
N ILE A 181 4.26 -17.45 -1.42
CA ILE A 181 4.67 -17.40 -2.84
C ILE A 181 5.19 -18.78 -3.24
N ASN A 182 4.43 -19.50 -4.05
CA ASN A 182 4.90 -20.74 -4.66
C ASN A 182 5.47 -20.45 -6.06
N VAL A 183 6.66 -20.97 -6.36
CA VAL A 183 7.37 -20.71 -7.61
C VAL A 183 7.65 -22.02 -8.32
N GLU A 184 7.15 -22.15 -9.55
CA GLU A 184 7.35 -23.32 -10.41
C GLU A 184 8.27 -22.97 -11.59
N TYR A 185 9.14 -23.90 -11.99
CA TYR A 185 9.92 -23.78 -13.22
C TYR A 185 9.10 -24.30 -14.41
N LEU A 186 9.03 -23.50 -15.47
CA LEU A 186 8.33 -23.84 -16.70
C LEU A 186 9.33 -24.25 -17.79
N SER A 187 9.02 -25.34 -18.50
CA SER A 187 9.80 -25.81 -19.65
C SER A 187 9.66 -24.91 -20.89
N SER A 188 8.52 -24.22 -21.00
CA SER A 188 8.22 -23.26 -22.07
C SER A 188 7.19 -22.24 -21.57
N SER A 189 7.26 -21.02 -22.10
CA SER A 189 6.31 -19.94 -21.84
C SER A 189 6.12 -19.13 -23.12
N ASP A 190 4.93 -18.53 -23.29
CA ASP A 190 4.68 -17.59 -24.38
C ASP A 190 5.56 -16.35 -24.22
N GLU A 191 5.97 -15.76 -25.33
CA GLU A 191 6.76 -14.54 -25.33
C GLU A 191 5.94 -13.37 -24.74
N ILE A 192 6.58 -12.57 -23.89
CA ILE A 192 5.95 -11.40 -23.27
C ILE A 192 6.31 -10.18 -24.11
N HIS A 193 5.32 -9.66 -24.84
CA HIS A 193 5.53 -8.54 -25.74
C HIS A 193 5.26 -7.18 -25.09
N THR A 194 6.00 -6.16 -25.53
CA THR A 194 5.75 -4.77 -25.12
C THR A 194 4.40 -4.30 -25.66
N PRO A 195 3.49 -3.79 -24.81
CA PRO A 195 2.24 -3.18 -25.27
C PRO A 195 2.50 -1.94 -26.14
N VAL A 196 1.67 -1.73 -27.17
CA VAL A 196 1.75 -0.55 -28.03
C VAL A 196 1.15 0.65 -27.29
N LEU A 197 1.99 1.67 -27.06
CA LEU A 197 1.60 2.95 -26.51
C LEU A 197 1.03 3.86 -27.60
N ASP A 198 0.04 4.71 -27.25
CA ASP A 198 -0.48 5.73 -28.16
C ASP A 198 0.64 6.72 -28.57
N GLU A 199 0.65 7.18 -29.83
CA GLU A 199 1.72 8.04 -30.37
C GLU A 199 1.96 9.33 -29.57
N ASN A 200 0.93 9.83 -28.86
CA ASN A 200 1.00 11.03 -28.04
C ASN A 200 1.31 10.78 -26.55
N SER A 201 1.55 9.52 -26.17
CA SER A 201 1.83 9.15 -24.78
C SER A 201 3.30 9.41 -24.41
N VAL A 202 3.54 9.68 -23.12
CA VAL A 202 4.89 9.86 -22.58
C VAL A 202 5.60 8.49 -22.55
N LYS A 203 6.87 8.44 -22.97
CA LYS A 203 7.67 7.22 -22.84
C LYS A 203 7.80 6.81 -21.37
N CYS A 204 7.64 5.53 -21.09
CA CYS A 204 7.76 4.99 -19.75
C CYS A 204 9.23 4.79 -19.37
N ASP A 205 9.57 5.11 -18.13
CA ASP A 205 10.92 4.91 -17.59
C ASP A 205 11.13 3.45 -17.14
N ALA A 206 12.39 3.00 -17.22
CA ALA A 206 12.76 1.68 -16.71
C ALA A 206 12.81 1.69 -15.18
N LEU A 207 12.14 0.71 -14.56
CA LEU A 207 12.02 0.54 -13.11
C LEU A 207 12.88 -0.61 -12.57
N ALA A 208 13.33 -1.51 -13.45
CA ALA A 208 14.20 -2.62 -13.11
C ALA A 208 15.36 -2.72 -14.11
N THR A 209 16.47 -3.28 -13.65
CA THR A 209 17.65 -3.59 -14.47
C THR A 209 18.08 -5.03 -14.18
N SER A 210 18.93 -5.60 -15.02
CA SER A 210 19.45 -6.96 -14.80
C SER A 210 20.21 -7.03 -13.48
N TYR A 211 20.00 -8.11 -12.74
CA TYR A 211 20.58 -8.32 -11.44
C TYR A 211 21.57 -9.49 -11.48
N SER A 212 22.79 -9.28 -10.99
CA SER A 212 23.80 -10.33 -10.88
C SER A 212 23.51 -11.22 -9.67
N VAL A 213 23.27 -12.52 -9.91
CA VAL A 213 22.91 -13.48 -8.87
C VAL A 213 24.12 -14.21 -8.31
N THR A 214 24.02 -14.63 -7.05
CA THR A 214 24.97 -15.55 -6.42
C THR A 214 24.80 -16.96 -6.97
N SER A 215 25.75 -17.86 -6.69
CA SER A 215 25.63 -19.28 -7.02
C SER A 215 24.39 -19.92 -6.38
N LEU A 216 24.07 -19.54 -5.13
CA LEU A 216 22.85 -19.95 -4.44
C LEU A 216 21.59 -19.41 -5.14
N GLY A 217 21.53 -18.09 -5.38
CA GLY A 217 20.40 -17.48 -6.07
C GLY A 217 20.15 -18.10 -7.45
N LYS A 218 21.22 -18.39 -8.20
CA LYS A 218 21.13 -19.10 -9.48
C LYS A 218 20.53 -20.50 -9.32
N SER A 219 20.98 -21.29 -8.35
CA SER A 219 20.42 -22.62 -8.09
C SER A 219 18.93 -22.55 -7.72
N LEU A 220 18.54 -21.59 -6.87
CA LEU A 220 17.14 -21.33 -6.50
C LEU A 220 16.28 -20.88 -7.69
N LEU A 221 16.84 -20.18 -8.69
CA LEU A 221 16.09 -19.70 -9.84
C LEU A 221 16.07 -20.67 -11.03
N THR A 222 16.94 -21.68 -11.03
CA THR A 222 17.10 -22.60 -12.17
C THR A 222 16.79 -24.06 -11.84
N GLY A 223 16.51 -24.38 -10.58
CA GLY A 223 16.29 -25.76 -10.15
C GLY A 223 17.57 -26.60 -10.11
N GLN A 224 18.74 -25.95 -10.20
CA GLN A 224 20.02 -26.64 -10.10
C GLN A 224 20.35 -27.00 -8.64
N PRO A 225 21.14 -28.06 -8.40
CA PRO A 225 21.56 -28.42 -7.05
C PRO A 225 22.19 -27.25 -6.28
N ILE A 226 21.89 -27.16 -4.98
CA ILE A 226 22.50 -26.16 -4.10
C ILE A 226 24.00 -26.46 -3.96
N PRO A 227 24.90 -25.49 -4.20
CA PRO A 227 26.34 -25.72 -4.07
C PRO A 227 26.71 -26.14 -2.65
N ILE A 228 27.62 -27.11 -2.50
CA ILE A 228 28.03 -27.65 -1.20
C ILE A 228 28.58 -26.56 -0.28
N GLU A 229 29.28 -25.57 -0.82
CA GLU A 229 29.81 -24.43 -0.04
C GLU A 229 28.68 -23.56 0.54
N SER A 230 27.63 -23.33 -0.24
CA SER A 230 26.41 -22.62 0.20
C SER A 230 25.60 -23.44 1.20
N ALA A 231 25.59 -24.77 1.06
CA ALA A 231 24.98 -25.70 2.02
C ALA A 231 25.81 -25.88 3.32
N ARG A 232 27.14 -25.69 3.25
CA ARG A 232 28.08 -25.83 4.37
C ARG A 232 28.31 -24.55 5.17
N MET A 233 27.75 -23.40 4.78
CA MET A 233 27.71 -22.19 5.63
C MET A 233 26.68 -22.30 6.76
N LEU A 234 26.59 -23.48 7.36
CA LEU A 234 25.88 -23.79 8.59
C LEU A 234 26.44 -22.95 9.75
N LYS A 235 25.98 -21.71 9.89
CA LYS A 235 25.59 -21.20 11.22
C LYS A 235 24.37 -22.01 11.67
N ALA A 236 24.59 -23.30 11.97
CA ALA A 236 23.58 -24.33 12.21
C ALA A 236 22.70 -24.11 13.46
N GLU A 237 22.80 -22.99 14.16
CA GLU A 237 22.16 -22.82 15.47
C GLU A 237 20.98 -21.84 15.49
N PHE A 238 20.72 -21.09 14.41
CA PHE A 238 19.61 -20.14 14.41
C PHE A 238 18.48 -20.63 13.51
N GLY A 239 17.39 -21.07 14.13
CA GLY A 239 16.10 -21.17 13.46
C GLY A 239 15.59 -19.77 13.10
N PHE A 240 14.98 -19.65 11.93
CA PHE A 240 14.30 -18.42 11.53
C PHE A 240 12.86 -18.48 12.05
N SER A 241 12.43 -17.43 12.75
CA SER A 241 11.08 -17.31 13.27
C SER A 241 10.30 -16.25 12.51
N LEU A 242 9.31 -16.69 11.75
CA LEU A 242 8.38 -15.83 11.04
C LEU A 242 7.35 -15.26 12.02
N ASP A 243 7.28 -13.94 12.14
CA ASP A 243 6.26 -13.28 12.96
C ASP A 243 4.90 -13.30 12.26
N THR A 244 4.14 -14.36 12.51
CA THR A 244 2.78 -14.56 12.01
C THR A 244 1.71 -14.03 12.96
N SER A 245 2.10 -13.29 14.00
CA SER A 245 1.18 -12.85 15.05
C SER A 245 0.18 -11.85 14.45
N PRO A 246 -1.14 -12.12 14.53
CA PRO A 246 -2.12 -11.17 14.05
C PRO A 246 -2.06 -9.92 14.91
N CYS A 247 -2.30 -8.77 14.27
CA CYS A 247 -2.41 -7.54 15.02
C CYS A 247 -3.69 -7.53 15.84
N SER A 248 -3.55 -7.11 17.10
CA SER A 248 -4.60 -7.08 18.09
C SER A 248 -4.43 -5.85 18.96
N CYS A 249 -5.51 -5.42 19.59
CA CYS A 249 -5.47 -4.25 20.45
C CYS A 249 -4.60 -4.50 21.69
N LYS A 250 -3.59 -3.65 21.88
CA LYS A 250 -2.65 -3.61 23.01
C LYS A 250 -3.06 -2.60 24.09
N SER A 251 -4.18 -1.91 23.89
CA SER A 251 -4.75 -0.95 24.84
C SER A 251 -6.20 -1.32 25.18
N THR A 252 -6.81 -0.58 26.11
CA THR A 252 -8.23 -0.76 26.40
C THR A 252 -9.07 -0.38 25.18
N PRO A 253 -9.91 -1.28 24.63
CA PRO A 253 -10.81 -0.92 23.54
C PRO A 253 -11.76 0.20 23.95
N ARG A 254 -12.00 1.15 23.03
CA ARG A 254 -12.81 2.36 23.27
C ARG A 254 -13.61 2.74 22.03
N PRO A 255 -14.67 3.53 22.14
CA PRO A 255 -15.31 4.18 21.00
C PRO A 255 -14.31 5.01 20.18
N CYS A 256 -14.43 4.93 18.86
CA CYS A 256 -13.57 5.65 17.92
C CYS A 256 -14.35 6.69 17.14
N ILE A 257 -13.70 7.82 16.85
CA ILE A 257 -14.22 8.83 15.93
C ILE A 257 -13.19 9.22 14.87
N PHE A 258 -13.61 9.15 13.61
CA PHE A 258 -12.85 9.57 12.44
C PHE A 258 -13.29 10.97 12.01
N ILE A 259 -12.35 11.89 11.95
CA ILE A 259 -12.55 13.30 11.60
C ILE A 259 -11.80 13.57 10.29
N HIS A 260 -12.56 13.73 9.21
CA HIS A 260 -12.00 13.97 7.88
C HIS A 260 -11.42 15.38 7.76
N GLY A 261 -10.61 15.57 6.72
CA GLY A 261 -10.05 16.85 6.31
C GLY A 261 -10.85 17.54 5.22
N GLN A 262 -10.16 18.26 4.34
CA GLN A 262 -10.79 19.11 3.32
C GLN A 262 -11.55 18.26 2.28
N GLY A 263 -12.67 18.78 1.76
CA GLY A 263 -13.34 18.25 0.56
C GLY A 263 -14.81 17.86 0.71
N ILE A 264 -15.39 17.95 1.91
CA ILE A 264 -16.80 17.58 2.16
C ILE A 264 -17.66 18.83 2.29
N LYS A 265 -18.62 19.00 1.37
CA LYS A 265 -19.54 20.15 1.36
C LYS A 265 -20.82 19.89 2.16
N GLN A 266 -21.37 18.69 2.05
CA GLN A 266 -22.60 18.30 2.72
C GLN A 266 -22.29 17.82 4.15
N GLU A 267 -22.64 18.65 5.13
CA GLU A 267 -22.54 18.32 6.55
C GLU A 267 -23.72 17.44 6.99
N MET A 268 -23.49 16.59 7.98
CA MET A 268 -24.54 15.84 8.66
C MET A 268 -24.71 16.32 10.10
N ALA A 269 -25.95 16.27 10.61
CA ALA A 269 -26.30 16.81 11.91
C ALA A 269 -25.72 16.00 13.09
N GLU A 270 -25.41 14.73 12.89
CA GLU A 270 -24.91 13.79 13.89
C GLU A 270 -23.72 12.98 13.37
N ASN A 271 -23.03 12.29 14.27
CA ASN A 271 -22.01 11.31 13.90
C ASN A 271 -22.63 10.12 13.16
N GLN A 272 -21.94 9.63 12.13
CA GLN A 272 -22.44 8.54 11.29
C GLN A 272 -21.72 7.22 11.58
N ASP A 273 -22.40 6.10 11.35
CA ASP A 273 -21.81 4.76 11.42
C ASP A 273 -21.01 4.41 10.15
N SER A 274 -21.26 5.11 9.05
CA SER A 274 -20.51 4.99 7.80
C SER A 274 -20.25 6.37 7.19
N PHE A 275 -19.16 6.50 6.44
CA PHE A 275 -18.89 7.75 5.73
C PHE A 275 -19.71 7.80 4.42
N PRO A 276 -20.38 8.92 4.10
CA PRO A 276 -21.27 9.00 2.92
C PRO A 276 -20.53 9.00 1.57
N THR A 277 -19.20 9.09 1.58
CA THR A 277 -18.35 9.11 0.38
C THR A 277 -17.17 8.16 0.56
N ARG A 278 -16.36 7.97 -0.49
CA ARG A 278 -15.12 7.17 -0.44
C ARG A 278 -13.94 7.89 0.22
N TYR A 279 -14.20 8.84 1.13
CA TYR A 279 -13.14 9.64 1.76
C TYR A 279 -12.18 8.76 2.59
N TRP A 280 -12.75 7.90 3.41
CA TRP A 280 -12.03 6.94 4.23
C TRP A 280 -12.03 5.57 3.55
N GLY A 281 -10.94 4.82 3.73
CA GLY A 281 -10.95 3.38 3.52
C GLY A 281 -11.98 2.66 4.40
N ASN A 282 -12.29 1.43 4.03
CA ASN A 282 -13.13 0.59 4.88
C ASN A 282 -12.35 0.16 6.13
N MET A 283 -12.73 0.69 7.30
CA MET A 283 -12.06 0.41 8.58
C MET A 283 -12.75 -0.64 9.44
N THR A 284 -13.88 -1.21 8.98
CA THR A 284 -14.76 -2.07 9.80
C THR A 284 -14.01 -3.23 10.46
N ASP A 285 -13.14 -3.90 9.72
CA ASP A 285 -12.38 -5.07 10.20
C ASP A 285 -10.90 -4.74 10.51
N HIS A 286 -10.53 -3.47 10.45
CA HIS A 286 -9.14 -3.01 10.53
C HIS A 286 -8.87 -2.16 11.79
N ALA A 287 -9.82 -2.11 12.72
CA ALA A 287 -9.77 -1.22 13.88
C ALA A 287 -9.93 -1.97 15.23
N PRO A 288 -8.99 -2.86 15.59
CA PRO A 288 -9.17 -3.79 16.71
C PRO A 288 -9.32 -3.11 18.08
N CYS A 289 -8.88 -1.86 18.23
CA CYS A 289 -9.06 -1.07 19.46
C CYS A 289 -10.36 -0.27 19.52
N CYS A 290 -11.17 -0.31 18.46
CA CYS A 290 -12.43 0.42 18.38
C CYS A 290 -13.60 -0.47 18.80
N THR A 291 -14.31 -0.13 19.88
CA THR A 291 -15.56 -0.81 20.24
C THR A 291 -16.71 -0.42 19.32
N THR A 292 -16.67 0.82 18.83
CA THR A 292 -17.57 1.38 17.82
C THR A 292 -16.78 2.34 16.94
N ILE A 293 -17.18 2.48 15.67
CA ILE A 293 -16.60 3.44 14.74
C ILE A 293 -17.66 4.48 14.41
N LYS A 294 -17.34 5.75 14.63
CA LYS A 294 -18.15 6.89 14.24
C LYS A 294 -17.38 7.81 13.31
N PHE A 295 -18.11 8.51 12.44
CA PHE A 295 -17.55 9.48 11.52
C PHE A 295 -18.18 10.86 11.75
N ALA A 296 -17.34 11.87 11.97
CA ALA A 296 -17.78 13.27 11.95
C ALA A 296 -17.86 13.75 10.50
N VAL A 297 -19.04 14.06 9.99
CA VAL A 297 -19.22 14.61 8.64
C VAL A 297 -19.50 16.11 8.74
N LEU A 298 -18.49 16.93 8.48
CA LEU A 298 -18.51 18.38 8.65
C LEU A 298 -18.32 19.12 7.31
N ASN A 299 -18.89 20.32 7.18
CA ASN A 299 -18.61 21.13 5.99
C ASN A 299 -17.17 21.68 6.05
N THR A 300 -16.30 21.10 5.25
CA THR A 300 -14.86 21.36 5.14
C THR A 300 -14.47 21.90 3.76
N VAL A 301 -15.45 22.45 3.04
CA VAL A 301 -15.24 23.24 1.83
C VAL A 301 -15.46 24.72 2.14
N ASN A 302 -16.57 25.04 2.82
CA ASN A 302 -16.99 26.41 3.04
C ASN A 302 -16.46 27.02 4.34
N ASN A 303 -15.93 26.21 5.26
CA ASN A 303 -15.43 26.65 6.56
C ASN A 303 -13.92 26.46 6.68
N SER A 304 -13.24 27.41 7.31
CA SER A 304 -11.82 27.28 7.64
C SER A 304 -11.62 26.42 8.87
N TRP A 305 -10.44 25.80 9.01
CA TRP A 305 -10.10 25.06 10.24
C TRP A 305 -9.94 25.98 11.47
N THR A 306 -9.76 27.29 11.23
CA THR A 306 -9.70 28.34 12.26
C THR A 306 -11.07 28.94 12.60
N ASP A 307 -12.15 28.52 11.93
CA ASP A 307 -13.49 29.04 12.19
C ASP A 307 -14.00 28.57 13.56
N ASP A 308 -14.53 29.51 14.35
CA ASP A 308 -14.93 29.27 15.74
C ASP A 308 -16.08 28.26 15.86
N ILE A 309 -17.05 28.34 14.93
CA ILE A 309 -18.20 27.44 14.88
C ILE A 309 -17.74 26.05 14.40
N GLN A 310 -16.87 26.00 13.40
CA GLN A 310 -16.30 24.75 12.91
C GLN A 310 -15.52 24.02 14.00
N GLN A 311 -14.71 24.73 14.78
CA GLN A 311 -13.97 24.17 15.91
C GLN A 311 -14.91 23.66 17.02
N GLN A 312 -15.98 24.40 17.34
CA GLN A 312 -16.98 23.94 18.30
C GLN A 312 -17.64 22.64 17.83
N LYS A 313 -18.04 22.56 16.55
CA LYS A 313 -18.62 21.34 15.97
C LYS A 313 -17.68 20.14 16.09
N VAL A 314 -16.37 20.33 15.86
CA VAL A 314 -15.38 19.25 16.00
C VAL A 314 -15.35 18.71 17.43
N CYS A 315 -15.34 19.60 18.42
CA CYS A 315 -15.43 19.22 19.83
C CYS A 315 -16.75 18.51 20.15
N ASP A 316 -17.89 19.06 19.72
CA ASP A 316 -19.21 18.46 19.98
C ASP A 316 -19.29 17.04 19.40
N ARG A 317 -18.75 16.84 18.19
CA ARG A 317 -18.68 15.52 17.53
C ARG A 317 -17.86 14.54 18.34
N ALA A 318 -16.69 14.95 18.84
CA ALA A 318 -15.82 14.07 19.64
C ALA A 318 -16.37 13.79 21.05
N LEU A 319 -17.04 14.76 21.68
CA LEU A 319 -17.69 14.61 22.99
C LEU A 319 -18.86 13.62 22.92
N ALA A 320 -19.64 13.65 21.84
CA ALA A 320 -20.84 12.81 21.67
C ALA A 320 -20.55 11.31 21.46
N VAL A 321 -19.29 10.90 21.40
CA VAL A 321 -18.88 9.51 21.10
C VAL A 321 -18.85 8.65 22.35
N SER A 322 -18.56 9.25 23.51
CA SER A 322 -18.42 8.55 24.78
C SER A 322 -19.26 9.24 25.85
N ASP A 323 -20.13 8.47 26.50
CA ASP A 323 -21.01 8.93 27.59
C ASP A 323 -20.23 9.35 28.85
N THR A 324 -18.94 9.02 28.94
CA THR A 324 -18.05 9.45 30.03
C THR A 324 -17.43 10.83 29.79
N SER A 325 -17.66 11.42 28.62
CA SER A 325 -17.27 12.80 28.34
C SER A 325 -18.12 13.76 29.19
N ILE A 326 -17.47 14.70 29.88
CA ILE A 326 -18.14 15.62 30.80
C ILE A 326 -17.79 17.05 30.40
N LYS A 327 -18.82 17.88 30.22
CA LYS A 327 -18.68 19.28 29.77
C LYS A 327 -17.87 19.34 28.47
N SER A 328 -16.72 20.02 28.47
CA SER A 328 -15.83 20.16 27.33
C SER A 328 -14.63 19.20 27.36
N ARG A 329 -14.66 18.17 28.21
CA ARG A 329 -13.58 17.18 28.31
C ARG A 329 -13.98 15.87 27.65
N ILE A 330 -13.29 15.53 26.56
CA ILE A 330 -13.44 14.27 25.83
C ILE A 330 -12.73 13.17 26.62
N SER A 331 -13.43 12.06 26.88
CA SER A 331 -12.92 10.93 27.68
C SER A 331 -13.22 9.60 26.98
N ASP A 332 -12.36 8.61 27.22
CA ASP A 332 -12.55 7.21 26.75
C ASP A 332 -12.81 7.09 25.24
N THR A 333 -12.14 7.92 24.43
CA THR A 333 -12.30 7.95 22.97
C THR A 333 -10.95 7.79 22.26
N ILE A 334 -10.92 7.07 21.15
CA ILE A 334 -9.79 7.13 20.21
C ILE A 334 -10.21 8.04 19.06
N ILE A 335 -9.48 9.13 18.87
CA ILE A 335 -9.76 10.13 17.84
C ILE A 335 -8.76 9.93 16.70
N ILE A 336 -9.27 9.71 15.50
CA ILE A 336 -8.50 9.55 14.27
C ILE A 336 -8.76 10.78 13.41
N THR A 337 -7.71 11.54 13.11
CA THR A 337 -7.82 12.73 12.25
C THR A 337 -7.02 12.54 10.98
N HIS A 338 -7.59 12.90 9.83
CA HIS A 338 -6.85 12.97 8.57
C HIS A 338 -6.79 14.40 8.04
N SER A 339 -5.64 14.79 7.48
CA SER A 339 -5.49 16.06 6.75
C SER A 339 -5.94 17.26 7.60
N MET A 340 -6.72 18.18 7.04
CA MET A 340 -7.28 19.34 7.75
C MET A 340 -8.05 18.98 9.04
N GLY A 341 -8.53 17.74 9.19
CA GLY A 341 -9.18 17.25 10.41
C GLY A 341 -8.30 17.38 11.64
N ALA A 342 -6.98 17.20 11.48
CA ALA A 342 -6.03 17.33 12.57
C ALA A 342 -5.87 18.78 13.02
N LEU A 343 -5.84 19.73 12.07
CA LEU A 343 -5.82 21.16 12.36
C LEU A 343 -7.11 21.62 13.02
N MET A 344 -8.26 21.12 12.57
CA MET A 344 -9.56 21.43 13.15
C MET A 344 -9.61 21.03 14.63
N LEU A 345 -9.18 19.81 14.96
CA LEU A 345 -9.13 19.34 16.35
C LEU A 345 -8.06 20.09 17.17
N GLY A 346 -6.85 20.23 16.63
CA GLY A 346 -5.76 20.94 17.30
C GLY A 346 -6.10 22.40 17.61
N GLY A 347 -6.72 23.08 16.65
CA GLY A 347 -7.21 24.45 16.80
C GLY A 347 -8.33 24.56 17.83
N ALA A 348 -9.28 23.62 17.84
CA ALA A 348 -10.38 23.62 18.81
C ALA A 348 -9.90 23.39 20.26
N ILE A 349 -8.90 22.55 20.46
CA ILE A 349 -8.27 22.36 21.78
C ILE A 349 -7.46 23.60 22.17
N ALA A 350 -6.68 24.17 21.24
CA ALA A 350 -5.88 25.36 21.48
C ALA A 350 -6.74 26.58 21.86
N SER A 351 -7.92 26.73 21.26
CA SER A 351 -8.88 27.79 21.57
C SER A 351 -9.74 27.50 22.82
N GLY A 352 -9.53 26.35 23.48
CA GLY A 352 -10.21 25.99 24.72
C GLY A 352 -11.65 25.50 24.54
N LYS A 353 -12.08 25.16 23.31
CA LYS A 353 -13.42 24.62 23.02
C LYS A 353 -13.61 23.24 23.64
N CYS A 354 -12.56 22.43 23.64
CA CYS A 354 -12.51 21.15 24.36
C CYS A 354 -11.10 20.80 24.83
N SER A 355 -11.01 19.74 25.64
CA SER A 355 -9.76 19.17 26.14
C SER A 355 -9.81 17.64 26.11
N LEU A 356 -8.65 17.00 26.10
CA LEU A 356 -8.54 15.54 26.10
C LEU A 356 -8.24 15.01 27.51
N ALA A 357 -8.99 14.01 27.96
CA ALA A 357 -8.66 13.27 29.17
C ALA A 357 -7.49 12.30 28.92
N PRO A 358 -6.79 11.83 29.99
CA PRO A 358 -5.75 10.81 29.87
C PRO A 358 -6.21 9.49 29.22
N SER A 359 -7.51 9.19 29.28
CA SER A 359 -8.08 8.00 28.64
C SER A 359 -8.40 8.18 27.15
N THR A 360 -8.14 9.37 26.59
CA THR A 360 -8.28 9.66 25.16
C THR A 360 -6.97 9.45 24.43
N THR A 361 -7.05 8.87 23.23
CA THR A 361 -5.90 8.70 22.34
C THR A 361 -6.14 9.46 21.04
N TRP A 362 -5.15 10.22 20.57
CA TRP A 362 -5.22 10.90 19.27
C TRP A 362 -4.21 10.31 18.29
N ILE A 363 -4.73 9.76 17.19
CA ILE A 363 -3.99 9.27 16.02
C ILE A 363 -4.21 10.25 14.86
N SER A 364 -3.13 10.65 14.19
CA SER A 364 -3.18 11.59 13.09
C SER A 364 -2.57 11.02 11.81
N THR A 365 -3.15 11.32 10.65
CA THR A 365 -2.59 10.95 9.35
C THR A 365 -2.59 12.14 8.39
N GLY A 366 -1.49 12.36 7.66
CA GLY A 366 -1.39 13.38 6.60
C GLY A 366 -1.71 14.82 7.01
N ALA A 367 -1.48 15.22 8.28
CA ALA A 367 -1.92 16.51 8.80
C ALA A 367 -1.13 17.70 8.21
N PRO A 368 -1.73 18.77 7.69
CA PRO A 368 -0.98 19.94 7.23
C PRO A 368 -0.67 20.90 8.39
N MET A 369 0.09 20.48 9.41
CA MET A 369 0.36 21.30 10.62
C MET A 369 1.18 22.58 10.33
N ARG A 370 1.76 22.72 9.14
CA ARG A 370 2.38 23.94 8.62
C ARG A 370 1.71 24.43 7.33
N GLY A 371 0.48 24.00 7.05
CA GLY A 371 -0.20 24.27 5.78
C GLY A 371 0.28 23.37 4.63
N SER A 372 -0.09 23.74 3.41
CA SER A 372 0.16 22.96 2.20
C SER A 372 0.51 23.91 1.05
N MET A 373 1.62 23.65 0.35
CA MET A 373 1.94 24.40 -0.88
C MET A 373 0.90 24.18 -1.99
N GLY A 374 0.10 23.12 -1.92
CA GLY A 374 -1.06 22.94 -2.79
C GLY A 374 -2.09 24.05 -2.62
N SER A 375 -2.26 24.59 -1.40
CA SER A 375 -3.13 25.75 -1.18
C SER A 375 -2.56 27.02 -1.83
N ASP A 376 -1.29 27.32 -1.56
CA ASP A 376 -0.60 28.51 -2.10
C ASP A 376 -0.63 28.49 -3.64
N TYR A 377 -0.34 27.34 -4.23
CA TYR A 377 -0.36 27.16 -5.68
C TYR A 377 -1.74 27.47 -6.28
N LEU A 378 -2.83 27.02 -5.65
CA LEU A 378 -4.19 27.30 -6.12
C LEU A 378 -4.60 28.75 -5.93
N GLN A 379 -4.17 29.40 -4.85
CA GLN A 379 -4.45 30.82 -4.62
C GLN A 379 -3.76 31.68 -5.67
N GLY A 380 -2.45 31.48 -5.91
CA GLY A 380 -1.73 32.19 -6.98
C GLY A 380 -2.24 31.87 -8.37
N SER A 381 -2.68 30.63 -8.61
CA SER A 381 -3.36 30.27 -9.85
C SER A 381 -4.63 31.09 -10.10
N CYS A 382 -5.47 31.26 -9.08
CA CYS A 382 -6.71 32.03 -9.19
C CYS A 382 -6.50 33.55 -9.26
N GLU A 383 -5.34 34.03 -8.83
CA GLU A 383 -4.93 35.44 -8.97
C GLU A 383 -4.27 35.74 -10.32
N GLY A 384 -4.07 34.72 -11.17
CA GLY A 384 -3.50 34.86 -12.51
C GLY A 384 -1.96 34.80 -12.56
N GLU A 385 -1.32 34.37 -11.47
CA GLU A 385 0.15 34.32 -11.35
C GLU A 385 0.76 33.06 -12.01
N THR A 386 -0.05 32.03 -12.29
CA THR A 386 0.43 30.78 -12.92
C THR A 386 -0.35 30.47 -14.21
N ASN A 387 0.33 30.50 -15.36
CA ASN A 387 -0.33 30.66 -16.66
C ASN A 387 -0.53 29.41 -17.55
N ARG A 388 -0.16 28.18 -17.12
CA ARG A 388 -0.25 27.01 -18.05
C ARG A 388 -0.68 25.64 -17.50
N VAL A 389 -0.61 25.38 -16.19
CA VAL A 389 -0.96 24.04 -15.63
C VAL A 389 -2.35 24.01 -14.96
N MET A 390 -3.02 25.16 -14.95
CA MET A 390 -4.34 25.38 -14.33
C MET A 390 -5.42 24.45 -14.88
N GLU A 391 -5.46 24.13 -16.19
CA GLU A 391 -6.53 23.26 -16.73
C GLU A 391 -6.49 21.82 -16.19
N LYS A 392 -5.29 21.26 -15.93
CA LYS A 392 -5.15 19.91 -15.38
C LYS A 392 -5.37 19.87 -13.87
N VAL A 393 -4.98 20.92 -13.14
CA VAL A 393 -5.11 21.01 -11.69
C VAL A 393 -6.50 21.48 -11.26
N ALA A 394 -7.14 22.41 -11.99
CA ALA A 394 -8.47 22.94 -11.69
C ALA A 394 -9.59 21.88 -11.75
N ASN A 395 -9.42 20.83 -12.56
CA ASN A 395 -10.32 19.67 -12.56
C ASN A 395 -10.15 18.79 -11.32
N ILE A 396 -9.01 18.86 -10.63
CA ILE A 396 -8.68 18.02 -9.45
C ILE A 396 -9.05 18.75 -8.14
N THR A 397 -8.85 20.06 -8.06
CA THR A 397 -8.92 20.81 -6.79
C THR A 397 -10.09 21.81 -6.69
N GLY A 398 -10.80 22.05 -7.80
CA GLY A 398 -11.94 22.97 -7.87
C GLY A 398 -11.65 24.25 -8.65
N ARG A 399 -12.70 24.81 -9.26
CA ARG A 399 -12.64 26.08 -10.01
C ARG A 399 -12.47 27.28 -9.06
N CYS A 400 -11.83 28.33 -9.54
CA CYS A 400 -11.76 29.63 -8.86
C CYS A 400 -13.17 30.22 -8.63
N PRO A 401 -13.39 30.96 -7.52
CA PRO A 401 -12.42 31.31 -6.47
C PRO A 401 -12.12 30.12 -5.53
N VAL A 402 -10.91 30.14 -4.95
CA VAL A 402 -10.47 29.12 -3.99
C VAL A 402 -11.42 29.08 -2.78
N SER A 403 -11.84 27.88 -2.38
CA SER A 403 -12.74 27.67 -1.24
C SER A 403 -12.15 28.19 0.08
N THR A 404 -13.00 28.57 1.05
CA THR A 404 -12.58 29.05 2.37
C THR A 404 -11.64 28.07 3.07
N ALA A 405 -11.94 26.77 2.98
CA ALA A 405 -11.12 25.73 3.59
C ALA A 405 -9.71 25.71 2.98
N ILE A 406 -9.59 25.69 1.65
CA ILE A 406 -8.28 25.68 0.98
C ILE A 406 -7.50 26.95 1.33
N ARG A 407 -8.11 28.13 1.29
CA ARG A 407 -7.42 29.38 1.68
C ARG A 407 -6.85 29.33 3.10
N SER A 408 -7.54 28.66 4.02
CA SER A 408 -7.06 28.48 5.39
C SER A 408 -5.90 27.50 5.53
N LEU A 409 -5.55 26.76 4.48
CA LEU A 409 -4.43 25.81 4.45
C LEU A 409 -3.15 26.39 3.85
N ALA A 410 -3.09 27.72 3.65
CA ALA A 410 -1.89 28.39 3.15
C ALA A 410 -0.65 28.01 3.98
N TYR A 411 0.47 27.81 3.31
CA TYR A 411 1.70 27.35 3.96
C TYR A 411 2.19 28.36 5.00
N GLU A 412 2.56 27.89 6.19
CA GLU A 412 3.01 28.72 7.31
C GLU A 412 4.21 29.57 6.87
N ASP A 413 4.12 30.88 7.15
CA ASP A 413 5.11 31.89 6.72
C ASP A 413 5.24 32.05 5.19
N GLY A 414 4.29 31.53 4.41
CA GLY A 414 4.15 31.76 2.97
C GLY A 414 3.34 33.02 2.62
N ASP A 415 3.29 33.36 1.33
CA ASP A 415 2.72 34.63 0.83
C ASP A 415 1.22 34.76 1.11
N TYR A 416 0.51 33.64 1.17
CA TYR A 416 -0.94 33.58 1.44
C TYR A 416 -1.28 33.44 2.93
N ALA A 417 -0.28 33.27 3.80
CA ALA A 417 -0.52 33.05 5.21
C ALA A 417 -0.52 34.36 6.00
N SER A 418 -1.69 34.71 6.55
CA SER A 418 -1.82 35.88 7.43
C SER A 418 -1.10 35.66 8.77
N VAL A 419 -0.74 36.76 9.45
CA VAL A 419 -0.19 36.73 10.83
C VAL A 419 -1.11 35.94 11.79
N LYS A 420 -2.44 36.07 11.62
CA LYS A 420 -3.41 35.32 12.43
C LYS A 420 -3.34 33.82 12.15
N LEU A 421 -3.19 33.43 10.88
CA LEU A 421 -3.06 32.03 10.48
C LEU A 421 -1.76 31.41 11.00
N ASN A 422 -0.62 32.11 10.88
CA ASN A 422 0.66 31.64 11.42
C ASN A 422 0.60 31.44 12.94
N ARG A 423 -0.06 32.36 13.67
CA ARG A 423 -0.31 32.18 15.11
C ARG A 423 -1.13 30.92 15.39
N ALA A 424 -2.23 30.72 14.66
CA ALA A 424 -3.06 29.54 14.83
C ALA A 424 -2.28 28.24 14.56
N TYR A 425 -1.38 28.23 13.57
CA TYR A 425 -0.50 27.08 13.32
C TYR A 425 0.40 26.80 14.52
N LYS A 426 1.06 27.81 15.11
CA LYS A 426 1.91 27.61 16.29
C LYS A 426 1.13 26.99 17.46
N GLU A 427 -0.06 27.51 17.72
CA GLU A 427 -0.93 27.01 18.79
C GLU A 427 -1.38 25.56 18.51
N ALA A 428 -1.82 25.26 17.29
CA ALA A 428 -2.21 23.92 16.90
C ALA A 428 -1.03 22.91 16.93
N GLN A 429 0.17 23.33 16.51
CA GLN A 429 1.40 22.53 16.56
C GLN A 429 1.82 22.18 17.99
N GLU A 430 1.62 23.09 18.96
CA GLU A 430 1.87 22.82 20.36
C GLU A 430 0.92 21.75 20.90
N ILE A 431 -0.38 21.90 20.63
CA ILE A 431 -1.40 20.90 20.96
C ILE A 431 -1.10 19.55 20.30
N TYR A 432 -0.77 19.56 19.01
CA TYR A 432 -0.42 18.37 18.24
C TYR A 432 0.75 17.61 18.89
N ARG A 433 1.85 18.30 19.18
CA ARG A 433 3.04 17.68 19.79
C ARG A 433 2.80 17.20 21.22
N THR A 434 1.87 17.81 21.94
CA THR A 434 1.52 17.45 23.32
C THR A 434 0.63 16.22 23.38
N HIS A 435 -0.33 16.09 22.46
CA HIS A 435 -1.42 15.14 22.59
C HIS A 435 -1.46 14.01 21.56
N VAL A 436 -0.82 14.17 20.40
CA VAL A 436 -0.78 13.10 19.41
C VAL A 436 0.04 11.94 19.93
N LYS A 437 -0.60 10.78 20.00
CA LYS A 437 0.04 9.53 20.35
C LYS A 437 0.79 8.98 19.16
N ALA A 438 0.23 9.04 17.96
CA ALA A 438 0.80 8.40 16.78
C ALA A 438 0.49 9.22 15.52
N ALA A 439 1.43 9.27 14.58
CA ALA A 439 1.27 10.02 13.35
C ALA A 439 1.76 9.22 12.14
N MET A 440 0.97 9.21 11.06
CA MET A 440 1.38 8.72 9.75
C MET A 440 1.61 9.90 8.80
N CYS A 441 2.83 10.03 8.30
CA CYS A 441 3.23 11.07 7.36
C CYS A 441 3.88 10.43 6.14
N SER A 442 3.86 11.08 4.97
CA SER A 442 4.56 10.55 3.80
C SER A 442 5.68 11.46 3.36
N TYR A 443 6.78 10.84 2.95
CA TYR A 443 7.92 11.51 2.32
C TYR A 443 7.97 11.27 0.81
N LYS A 444 7.05 10.46 0.26
CA LYS A 444 6.85 10.28 -1.19
C LYS A 444 5.38 10.09 -1.49
N HIS A 445 4.98 10.51 -2.70
CA HIS A 445 3.61 10.47 -3.20
C HIS A 445 3.35 9.33 -4.19
N SER A 446 4.23 8.31 -4.21
CA SER A 446 4.09 7.18 -5.13
C SER A 446 2.77 6.42 -4.92
N GLY A 447 2.30 6.34 -3.67
CA GLY A 447 1.01 5.75 -3.33
C GLY A 447 0.92 4.23 -3.45
N LEU A 448 -0.25 3.75 -3.09
CA LEU A 448 -0.83 2.47 -3.47
C LEU A 448 -1.65 2.65 -4.74
N ILE A 449 -2.13 1.53 -5.27
CA ILE A 449 -2.83 1.56 -6.53
C ILE A 449 -4.26 1.93 -6.38
N SER A 450 -4.61 2.81 -7.29
CA SER A 450 -5.92 3.39 -7.41
C SER A 450 -6.03 4.08 -8.76
N ASN A 451 -7.26 4.45 -9.10
CA ASN A 451 -7.55 5.35 -10.20
C ASN A 451 -7.11 6.81 -9.93
N TYR A 452 -6.73 7.17 -8.70
CA TYR A 452 -6.35 8.53 -8.31
C TYR A 452 -4.84 8.75 -8.18
N GLN A 453 -4.01 7.71 -8.11
CA GLN A 453 -2.56 7.86 -7.86
C GLN A 453 -1.87 8.84 -8.81
N TRP A 454 -2.26 8.83 -10.09
CA TRP A 454 -1.68 9.69 -11.13
C TRP A 454 -1.89 11.18 -10.85
N GLN A 455 -2.98 11.54 -10.15
CA GLN A 455 -3.27 12.91 -9.75
C GLN A 455 -2.22 13.39 -8.76
N PHE A 456 -1.84 12.54 -7.80
CA PHE A 456 -0.83 12.86 -6.80
C PHE A 456 0.59 12.90 -7.37
N TRP A 457 0.90 12.07 -8.39
CA TRP A 457 2.16 12.18 -9.12
C TRP A 457 2.26 13.51 -9.87
N LEU A 458 1.16 13.94 -10.51
CA LEU A 458 1.10 15.24 -11.16
C LEU A 458 1.27 16.38 -10.14
N LEU A 459 0.53 16.33 -9.03
CA LEU A 459 0.59 17.37 -8.00
C LEU A 459 1.97 17.45 -7.36
N GLY A 460 2.55 16.31 -6.97
CA GLY A 460 3.89 16.23 -6.39
C GLY A 460 5.01 16.75 -7.29
N LYS A 461 4.79 16.81 -8.61
CA LYS A 461 5.73 17.36 -9.61
C LYS A 461 5.47 18.82 -9.98
N VAL A 462 4.20 19.23 -10.03
CA VAL A 462 3.79 20.56 -10.53
C VAL A 462 3.75 21.60 -9.42
N VAL A 463 3.27 21.22 -8.24
CA VAL A 463 3.17 22.12 -7.09
C VAL A 463 4.60 22.42 -6.62
N PRO A 464 4.95 23.70 -6.40
CA PRO A 464 6.27 24.10 -5.92
C PRO A 464 6.41 23.80 -4.42
N HIS A 465 6.42 22.52 -4.06
CA HIS A 465 6.60 22.06 -2.69
C HIS A 465 7.91 22.58 -2.11
N LYS A 466 7.93 22.84 -0.79
CA LYS A 466 9.15 23.27 -0.08
C LYS A 466 10.23 22.18 -0.04
N SER A 467 9.86 20.93 -0.32
CA SER A 467 10.74 19.76 -0.35
C SER A 467 10.17 18.71 -1.31
N PRO A 468 11.01 17.86 -1.94
CA PRO A 468 10.53 16.69 -2.68
C PRO A 468 9.80 15.67 -1.78
N GLN A 469 9.90 15.82 -0.45
CA GLN A 469 9.23 14.94 0.49
C GLN A 469 7.79 15.38 0.77
N ASN A 470 6.84 14.77 0.08
CA ASN A 470 5.41 15.07 0.21
C ASN A 470 4.54 13.86 -0.18
N ASP A 471 3.28 13.88 0.24
CA ASP A 471 2.24 12.92 -0.16
C ASP A 471 1.45 13.36 -1.41
N GLY A 472 1.93 14.40 -2.11
CA GLY A 472 1.30 15.03 -3.27
C GLY A 472 0.45 16.25 -2.90
N MET A 473 0.16 16.46 -1.61
CA MET A 473 -0.56 17.62 -1.11
C MET A 473 0.14 18.27 0.08
N VAL A 474 0.65 17.48 1.00
CA VAL A 474 1.24 17.89 2.27
C VAL A 474 2.69 17.42 2.32
N GLU A 475 3.59 18.35 2.62
CA GLU A 475 4.99 18.06 2.85
C GLU A 475 5.19 17.27 4.14
N PHE A 476 6.18 16.38 4.15
CA PHE A 476 6.53 15.57 5.33
C PHE A 476 6.71 16.42 6.58
N HIS A 477 7.48 17.52 6.49
CA HIS A 477 7.70 18.43 7.63
C HIS A 477 6.43 19.17 8.09
N SER A 478 5.48 19.41 7.18
CA SER A 478 4.18 19.96 7.54
C SER A 478 3.39 18.91 8.33
N CYS A 479 3.42 17.64 7.90
CA CYS A 479 2.83 16.52 8.62
C CYS A 479 3.46 16.24 9.98
N ALA A 480 4.78 16.29 10.08
CA ALA A 480 5.48 16.06 11.33
C ALA A 480 5.10 17.10 12.40
N GLY A 481 4.58 18.28 12.03
CA GLY A 481 4.07 19.27 12.99
C GLY A 481 5.08 19.72 14.06
N GLY A 482 6.37 19.62 13.75
CA GLY A 482 7.48 19.91 14.66
C GLY A 482 7.99 18.73 15.49
N PHE A 483 7.49 17.51 15.28
CA PHE A 483 8.21 16.30 15.73
C PHE A 483 9.51 16.14 14.91
N PRO A 484 10.63 15.76 15.54
CA PRO A 484 11.88 15.54 14.82
C PRO A 484 11.77 14.32 13.91
N GLU A 485 12.41 14.37 12.74
CA GLU A 485 12.39 13.28 11.76
C GLU A 485 12.88 11.96 12.33
N SER A 486 13.84 12.02 13.27
CA SER A 486 14.40 10.85 13.95
C SER A 486 13.38 10.07 14.79
N LYS A 487 12.18 10.61 15.04
CA LYS A 487 11.08 9.85 15.65
C LYS A 487 10.35 8.97 14.64
N PHE A 488 10.44 9.29 13.35
CA PHE A 488 9.71 8.59 12.32
C PHE A 488 10.51 7.42 11.77
N GLY A 489 9.90 6.25 11.75
CA GLY A 489 10.43 5.05 11.11
C GLY A 489 9.57 4.62 9.93
N ASN A 490 10.15 3.89 9.00
CA ASN A 490 9.52 3.47 7.75
C ASN A 490 8.87 2.08 7.82
N ASN A 491 8.62 1.57 9.02
CA ASN A 491 7.95 0.30 9.25
C ASN A 491 6.56 0.53 9.86
N TYR A 492 5.58 -0.28 9.47
CA TYR A 492 4.22 -0.20 10.01
C TYR A 492 4.13 -0.43 11.53
N ARG A 493 5.20 -0.91 12.17
CA ARG A 493 5.29 -1.04 13.64
C ARG A 493 5.67 0.28 14.33
N ASP A 494 6.14 1.26 13.58
CA ASP A 494 6.57 2.54 14.13
C ASP A 494 5.35 3.41 14.49
N GLN A 495 5.33 3.90 15.74
CA GLN A 495 4.26 4.77 16.23
C GLN A 495 4.17 6.08 15.43
N PHE A 496 5.32 6.59 15.00
CA PHE A 496 5.45 7.69 14.05
C PHE A 496 5.94 7.08 12.75
N TYR A 497 5.03 6.91 11.80
CA TYR A 497 5.25 6.10 10.60
C TYR A 497 5.43 7.01 9.39
N VAL A 498 6.59 6.91 8.75
CA VAL A 498 6.93 7.65 7.53
C VAL A 498 6.80 6.74 6.31
N THR A 499 5.94 7.15 5.39
CA THR A 499 5.43 6.28 4.32
C THR A 499 5.74 6.82 2.92
N LYS A 500 5.49 6.01 1.90
CA LYS A 500 5.52 6.44 0.49
C LYS A 500 4.12 6.58 -0.12
N LEU A 501 3.12 6.79 0.74
CA LEU A 501 1.71 6.86 0.41
C LEU A 501 1.32 8.25 -0.13
N ASN A 502 0.38 8.31 -1.06
CA ASN A 502 -0.21 9.58 -1.44
C ASN A 502 -1.26 10.03 -0.40
N HIS A 503 -1.75 11.27 -0.54
CA HIS A 503 -2.65 11.89 0.45
C HIS A 503 -3.97 11.13 0.66
N PHE A 504 -4.43 10.32 -0.29
CA PHE A 504 -5.64 9.51 -0.10
C PHE A 504 -5.35 8.17 0.56
N ASP A 505 -4.19 7.59 0.30
CA ASP A 505 -3.82 6.31 0.91
C ASP A 505 -3.53 6.44 2.41
N VAL A 506 -3.06 7.61 2.87
CA VAL A 506 -2.96 7.91 4.31
C VAL A 506 -4.34 8.10 4.98
N ALA A 507 -5.42 8.14 4.19
CA ALA A 507 -6.81 8.00 4.64
C ALA A 507 -7.35 6.56 4.44
N PHE A 508 -6.44 5.59 4.28
CA PHE A 508 -6.71 4.16 4.19
C PHE A 508 -7.44 3.69 2.92
N GLN A 509 -7.55 4.52 1.89
CA GLN A 509 -8.43 4.22 0.73
C GLN A 509 -8.04 2.98 -0.09
N SER A 510 -6.76 2.61 -0.15
CA SER A 510 -6.24 1.55 -1.04
C SER A 510 -5.67 0.31 -0.32
N GLY A 511 -5.89 0.15 0.98
CA GLY A 511 -5.41 -1.04 1.70
C GLY A 511 -3.91 -1.00 2.00
N ASP A 512 -3.19 -2.10 1.80
CA ASP A 512 -1.76 -2.26 2.08
C ASP A 512 -0.98 -2.75 0.85
N ALA A 513 0.30 -2.38 0.74
CA ALA A 513 1.20 -2.95 -0.26
C ALA A 513 1.59 -4.39 0.08
N LEU A 514 1.90 -5.17 -0.97
CA LEU A 514 2.34 -6.56 -0.84
C LEU A 514 3.77 -6.66 -0.27
N LEU A 515 4.74 -5.98 -0.87
CA LEU A 515 6.17 -6.10 -0.55
C LEU A 515 6.84 -4.73 -0.27
N ASP A 516 6.15 -3.82 0.42
CA ASP A 516 6.74 -2.55 0.87
C ASP A 516 6.18 -2.19 2.25
N GLU A 517 6.95 -2.44 3.31
CA GLU A 517 6.53 -2.14 4.68
C GLU A 517 6.31 -0.64 4.92
N ALA A 518 6.80 0.25 4.04
CA ALA A 518 6.54 1.70 4.07
C ALA A 518 5.23 2.10 3.37
N LYS A 519 4.40 1.14 2.95
CA LYS A 519 3.08 1.34 2.33
C LYS A 519 2.00 0.44 2.91
N MET A 520 2.06 0.14 4.21
CA MET A 520 1.05 -0.65 4.93
C MET A 520 0.22 0.18 5.94
N PRO A 521 -0.63 1.12 5.51
CA PRO A 521 -1.39 1.97 6.42
C PRO A 521 -2.46 1.22 7.23
N MET A 522 -3.12 0.20 6.67
CA MET A 522 -4.14 -0.57 7.41
C MET A 522 -3.47 -1.40 8.50
N LYS A 523 -2.43 -2.15 8.13
CA LYS A 523 -1.64 -2.93 9.09
C LYS A 523 -1.06 -2.04 10.19
N TRP A 524 -0.52 -0.86 9.84
CA TRP A 524 -0.04 0.10 10.85
C TRP A 524 -1.14 0.39 11.88
N PHE A 525 -2.34 0.74 11.43
CA PHE A 525 -3.45 1.06 12.33
C PHE A 525 -3.90 -0.14 13.18
N GLU A 526 -3.97 -1.34 12.60
CA GLU A 526 -4.29 -2.58 13.32
C GLU A 526 -3.30 -2.88 14.46
N CYS A 527 -2.01 -2.63 14.22
CA CYS A 527 -0.94 -3.03 15.14
C CYS A 527 -0.53 -1.93 16.13
N LEU A 528 -1.06 -0.72 15.97
CA LEU A 528 -0.59 0.51 16.60
C LEU A 528 -0.85 0.56 18.11
N LEU A 529 -2.10 0.30 18.49
CA LEU A 529 -2.63 0.58 19.84
C LEU A 529 -2.85 -0.67 20.65
#